data_AF-A0AAD9Y8G1-F1
#
_entry.id   AF-A0AAD9Y8G1-F1
#
_cell.length_a   1.000
_cell.length_b   1.000
_cell.length_c   1.000
_cell.angle_alpha   90.00
_cell.angle_beta   90.00
_cell.angle_gamma   90.00
#
_symmetry.space_group_name_H-M   'P 1'
#
loop_
_entity.id
_entity.type
_entity.pdbx_description
1 polymer ?
#
loop_
_entity_poly.entity_id
_entity_poly.type
_entity_poly.pdbx_seq_one_letter_code
_entity_poly.pdbx_strand_id
1 'polypeptide(L)'
;MGSPFPKSSSAAGEGEIVAQLLPNGLSGLQAMSYQYPLKLISPSPAADQKCVLVFLLSYGGGLVGGDSVNLSMRVLRLAKLGVVTQGHTKIFKSPSPDVVTRQKLEVDIGEEAGLCLLPDPVQPFDGSVYEQTQIFTAAPTASLCLLDWVTQGRTARGEGWSFVKWSGRNEIWSSSETPGSKKRLLVRDTVILDRNSQGMVGRSLRESMHGNGLFGTLILRGPQMQSIGNFFLDEFAALPRLGARDFRSAEVRAEEESNLSEAELWRLKRMEMEMKQSILWSAARVRGCVIVKFGASTVEAGRLWIGGMLSREGNITRIFGEQALMCVK
;
A
#
# COMPACT_ATOMS: atom_id res chain seq x y z
N MET A 1 -37.12 -15.40 -21.80
CA MET A 1 -37.70 -14.09 -21.45
C MET A 1 -36.55 -13.10 -21.25
N GLY A 2 -36.54 -11.98 -21.96
CA GLY A 2 -35.54 -10.92 -21.76
C GLY A 2 -35.89 -10.09 -20.53
N SER A 3 -34.88 -9.64 -19.78
CA SER A 3 -35.07 -8.70 -18.67
C SER A 3 -35.80 -7.44 -19.18
N PRO A 4 -36.85 -6.95 -18.48
CA PRO A 4 -37.54 -5.72 -18.83
C PRO A 4 -36.70 -4.46 -18.52
N PHE A 5 -35.54 -4.62 -17.88
CA PHE A 5 -34.63 -3.54 -17.56
C PHE A 5 -33.58 -3.32 -18.67
N PRO A 6 -33.16 -2.05 -18.91
CA PRO A 6 -32.03 -1.77 -19.77
C PRO A 6 -30.81 -2.60 -19.35
N LYS A 7 -30.03 -3.09 -20.31
CA LYS A 7 -28.76 -3.75 -19.98
C LYS A 7 -27.89 -2.75 -19.20
N SER A 8 -27.39 -3.16 -18.03
CA SER A 8 -26.42 -2.37 -17.28
C SER A 8 -25.25 -2.01 -18.20
N SER A 9 -24.88 -0.74 -18.25
CA SER A 9 -23.70 -0.27 -18.98
C SER A 9 -22.38 -0.62 -18.27
N SER A 10 -22.45 -1.09 -17.02
CA SER A 10 -21.30 -1.42 -16.19
C SER A 10 -21.25 -2.93 -15.91
N ALA A 11 -20.07 -3.52 -16.10
CA ALA A 11 -19.82 -4.94 -15.87
C ALA A 11 -19.52 -5.22 -14.39
N ALA A 12 -19.69 -6.49 -13.98
CA ALA A 12 -19.36 -6.91 -12.63
C ALA A 12 -17.90 -6.57 -12.27
N GLY A 13 -17.68 -6.02 -11.08
CA GLY A 13 -16.38 -5.63 -10.56
C GLY A 13 -15.80 -4.34 -11.13
N GLU A 14 -16.50 -3.66 -12.04
CA GLU A 14 -16.11 -2.34 -12.54
C GLU A 14 -16.37 -1.25 -11.51
N GLY A 15 -15.51 -0.24 -11.48
CA GLY A 15 -15.73 0.98 -10.71
C GLY A 15 -14.94 2.17 -11.23
N GLU A 16 -15.44 3.36 -10.91
CA GLU A 16 -14.82 4.63 -11.25
C GLU A 16 -14.84 5.56 -10.04
N ILE A 17 -13.73 6.26 -9.80
CA ILE A 17 -13.63 7.40 -8.87
C ILE A 17 -13.04 8.59 -9.63
N VAL A 18 -13.68 9.74 -9.56
CA VAL A 18 -13.15 11.00 -10.08
C VAL A 18 -13.18 12.04 -8.98
N ALA A 19 -11.99 12.44 -8.52
CA ALA A 19 -11.81 13.49 -7.52
C ALA A 19 -11.39 14.79 -8.22
N GLN A 20 -12.02 15.91 -7.84
CA GLN A 20 -11.77 17.23 -8.40
C GLN A 20 -11.62 18.29 -7.32
N LEU A 21 -10.99 19.41 -7.66
CA LEU A 21 -11.04 20.61 -6.83
C LEU A 21 -12.40 21.30 -7.05
N LEU A 22 -13.12 21.54 -5.97
CA LEU A 22 -14.41 22.26 -5.97
C LEU A 22 -14.18 23.78 -5.96
N PRO A 23 -15.20 24.59 -6.33
CA PRO A 23 -15.08 26.06 -6.32
C PRO A 23 -14.73 26.69 -4.97
N ASN A 24 -15.01 25.99 -3.87
CA ASN A 24 -14.64 26.42 -2.51
C ASN A 24 -13.18 26.11 -2.14
N GLY A 25 -12.38 25.58 -3.08
CA GLY A 25 -10.98 25.21 -2.86
C GLY A 25 -10.76 23.88 -2.14
N LEU A 26 -11.83 23.14 -1.81
CA LEU A 26 -11.74 21.80 -1.21
C LEU A 26 -11.79 20.72 -2.29
N SER A 27 -11.23 19.54 -2.01
CA SER A 27 -11.37 18.38 -2.89
C SER A 27 -12.75 17.73 -2.72
N GLY A 28 -13.38 17.32 -3.82
CA GLY A 28 -14.69 16.65 -3.83
C GLY A 28 -14.77 15.56 -4.90
N LEU A 29 -15.81 14.73 -4.81
CA LEU A 29 -16.10 13.70 -5.81
C LEU A 29 -16.92 14.29 -6.96
N GLN A 30 -16.39 14.20 -8.18
CA GLN A 30 -17.13 14.45 -9.41
C GLN A 30 -17.97 13.23 -9.81
N ALA A 31 -17.39 12.03 -9.67
CA ALA A 31 -18.05 10.77 -9.98
C ALA A 31 -17.55 9.67 -9.03
N MET A 32 -18.47 8.79 -8.64
CA MET A 32 -18.16 7.55 -7.93
C MET A 32 -19.20 6.51 -8.34
N SER A 33 -18.76 5.44 -9.01
CA SER A 33 -19.63 4.35 -9.43
C SER A 33 -18.92 3.01 -9.21
N TYR A 34 -19.70 1.95 -9.00
CA TYR A 34 -19.18 0.60 -8.81
C TYR A 34 -20.24 -0.45 -9.11
N GLN A 35 -19.80 -1.68 -9.36
CA GLN A 35 -20.63 -2.87 -9.46
C GLN A 35 -20.07 -4.00 -8.61
N TYR A 36 -20.97 -4.86 -8.11
CA TYR A 36 -20.59 -6.09 -7.41
C TYR A 36 -19.54 -6.87 -8.23
N PRO A 37 -18.47 -7.41 -7.61
CA PRO A 37 -18.24 -7.49 -6.16
C PRO A 37 -17.58 -6.26 -5.52
N LEU A 38 -17.18 -5.25 -6.30
CA LEU A 38 -16.62 -4.01 -5.77
C LEU A 38 -17.68 -3.19 -5.02
N LYS A 39 -17.28 -2.55 -3.92
CA LYS A 39 -18.08 -1.55 -3.23
C LYS A 39 -17.22 -0.36 -2.85
N LEU A 40 -17.73 0.84 -3.10
CA LEU A 40 -17.09 2.09 -2.72
C LEU A 40 -18.00 2.86 -1.76
N ILE A 41 -17.41 3.42 -0.71
CA ILE A 41 -18.11 4.28 0.24
C ILE A 41 -17.27 5.53 0.45
N SER A 42 -17.90 6.70 0.35
CA SER A 42 -17.29 7.97 0.74
C SER A 42 -18.15 8.59 1.83
N PRO A 43 -17.58 8.98 3.00
CA PRO A 43 -18.31 9.75 3.98
C PRO A 43 -18.68 11.12 3.40
N SER A 44 -19.71 11.74 3.99
CA SER A 44 -20.09 13.12 3.67
C SER A 44 -18.92 14.07 3.99
N PRO A 45 -18.69 15.11 3.16
CA PRO A 45 -17.58 15.99 3.40
C PRO A 45 -17.67 16.74 4.73
N ALA A 46 -16.55 16.81 5.46
CA ALA A 46 -16.42 17.60 6.69
C ALA A 46 -15.76 18.95 6.40
N ALA A 47 -16.05 19.97 7.22
CA ALA A 47 -15.54 21.33 7.00
C ALA A 47 -14.01 21.43 7.06
N ASP A 48 -13.36 20.55 7.84
CA ASP A 48 -11.91 20.50 8.05
C ASP A 48 -11.20 19.44 7.18
N GLN A 49 -11.94 18.78 6.29
CA GLN A 49 -11.45 17.70 5.46
C GLN A 49 -10.29 18.14 4.55
N LYS A 50 -9.17 17.41 4.63
CA LYS A 50 -7.95 17.71 3.86
C LYS A 50 -7.93 17.06 2.46
N CYS A 51 -8.63 15.95 2.28
CA CYS A 51 -8.75 15.23 1.00
C CYS A 51 -10.06 14.45 0.93
N VAL A 52 -10.53 14.10 -0.28
CA VAL A 52 -11.64 13.12 -0.45
C VAL A 52 -11.22 11.79 0.17
N LEU A 53 -12.03 11.20 1.03
CA LEU A 53 -11.76 9.86 1.58
C LEU A 53 -12.68 8.84 0.91
N VAL A 54 -12.13 7.77 0.35
CA VAL A 54 -12.90 6.66 -0.20
C VAL A 54 -12.47 5.35 0.45
N PHE A 55 -13.44 4.59 0.95
CA PHE A 55 -13.29 3.22 1.39
C PHE A 55 -13.50 2.27 0.22
N LEU A 56 -12.52 1.42 -0.04
CA LEU A 56 -12.56 0.32 -0.99
C LEU A 56 -12.93 -0.97 -0.24
N LEU A 57 -13.96 -1.65 -0.71
CA LEU A 57 -14.47 -2.88 -0.10
C LEU A 57 -14.84 -3.90 -1.17
N SER A 58 -14.94 -5.16 -0.74
CA SER A 58 -15.53 -6.25 -1.51
C SER A 58 -16.82 -6.73 -0.82
N TYR A 59 -17.91 -6.85 -1.58
CA TYR A 59 -19.11 -7.54 -1.12
C TYR A 59 -18.79 -8.99 -0.75
N GLY A 60 -19.45 -9.52 0.30
CA GLY A 60 -19.19 -10.88 0.78
C GLY A 60 -17.95 -11.04 1.66
N GLY A 61 -17.26 -9.93 1.98
CA GLY A 61 -16.13 -9.92 2.91
C GLY A 61 -14.80 -10.40 2.33
N GLY A 62 -14.73 -10.61 1.01
CA GLY A 62 -13.52 -10.95 0.26
C GLY A 62 -13.86 -11.34 -1.18
N LEU A 63 -12.84 -11.70 -1.95
CA LEU A 63 -12.97 -12.12 -3.35
C LEU A 63 -12.91 -13.64 -3.45
N VAL A 64 -13.81 -14.23 -4.24
CA VAL A 64 -13.84 -15.67 -4.50
C VAL A 64 -13.14 -16.02 -5.81
N GLY A 65 -12.85 -17.30 -6.01
CA GLY A 65 -12.13 -17.80 -7.19
C GLY A 65 -12.81 -17.36 -8.49
N GLY A 66 -12.08 -16.60 -9.31
CA GLY A 66 -12.53 -16.11 -10.61
C GLY A 66 -13.14 -14.71 -10.59
N ASP A 67 -13.33 -14.10 -9.41
CA ASP A 67 -13.73 -12.68 -9.33
C ASP A 67 -12.70 -11.80 -10.03
N SER A 68 -13.18 -10.78 -10.74
CA SER A 68 -12.35 -9.75 -11.37
C SER A 68 -12.86 -8.38 -10.96
N VAL A 69 -12.00 -7.57 -10.36
CA VAL A 69 -12.28 -6.18 -10.00
C VAL A 69 -11.42 -5.27 -10.86
N ASN A 70 -12.04 -4.29 -11.52
CA ASN A 70 -11.37 -3.26 -12.30
C ASN A 70 -11.81 -1.89 -11.78
N LEU A 71 -10.89 -1.14 -11.18
CA LEU A 71 -11.16 0.18 -10.64
C LEU A 71 -10.31 1.22 -11.37
N SER A 72 -10.99 2.20 -11.97
CA SER A 72 -10.36 3.40 -12.53
C SER A 72 -10.47 4.57 -11.56
N MET A 73 -9.39 5.30 -11.37
CA MET A 73 -9.36 6.51 -10.53
C MET A 73 -8.73 7.67 -11.28
N ARG A 74 -9.37 8.83 -11.24
CA ARG A 74 -8.84 10.08 -11.78
C ARG A 74 -8.80 11.12 -10.68
N VAL A 75 -7.61 11.57 -10.32
CA VAL A 75 -7.41 12.68 -9.37
C VAL A 75 -7.05 13.90 -10.21
N LEU A 76 -8.02 14.77 -10.45
CA LEU A 76 -7.84 15.94 -11.31
C LEU A 76 -6.92 16.97 -10.65
N ARG A 77 -6.49 17.96 -11.45
CA ARG A 77 -5.55 19.01 -11.03
C ARG A 77 -5.90 19.58 -9.65
N LEU A 78 -4.88 19.69 -8.79
CA LEU A 78 -4.96 20.19 -7.40
C LEU A 78 -5.85 19.39 -6.42
N ALA A 79 -6.56 18.36 -6.89
CA ALA A 79 -7.40 17.54 -6.01
C ALA A 79 -6.55 16.57 -5.18
N LYS A 80 -7.09 16.19 -4.02
CA LYS A 80 -6.48 15.21 -3.12
C LYS A 80 -7.47 14.08 -2.84
N LEU A 81 -7.00 12.85 -2.98
CA LEU A 81 -7.76 11.63 -2.72
C LEU A 81 -6.99 10.73 -1.76
N GLY A 82 -7.62 10.36 -0.65
CA GLY A 82 -7.22 9.30 0.25
C GLY A 82 -8.07 8.06 0.00
N VAL A 83 -7.44 6.90 -0.20
CA VAL A 83 -8.11 5.62 -0.40
C VAL A 83 -7.62 4.64 0.65
N VAL A 84 -8.58 4.07 1.36
CA VAL A 84 -8.40 3.14 2.48
C VAL A 84 -9.34 1.95 2.28
N THR A 85 -9.20 0.91 3.07
CA THR A 85 -10.11 -0.26 3.04
C THR A 85 -10.86 -0.41 4.35
N GLN A 86 -11.92 -1.22 4.35
CA GLN A 86 -12.55 -1.68 5.58
C GLN A 86 -12.04 -3.08 5.93
N GLY A 87 -10.83 -3.16 6.49
CA GLY A 87 -10.19 -4.43 6.81
C GLY A 87 -9.53 -5.08 5.60
N HIS A 88 -8.92 -6.24 5.83
CA HIS A 88 -8.08 -6.92 4.84
C HIS A 88 -8.90 -7.37 3.62
N THR A 89 -8.32 -7.24 2.43
CA THR A 89 -8.87 -7.86 1.23
C THR A 89 -8.60 -9.36 1.30
N LYS A 90 -9.61 -10.14 1.70
CA LYS A 90 -9.51 -11.59 1.83
C LYS A 90 -9.64 -12.23 0.45
N ILE A 91 -8.72 -13.11 0.10
CA ILE A 91 -8.82 -13.90 -1.14
C ILE A 91 -9.13 -15.35 -0.77
N PHE A 92 -10.31 -15.80 -1.13
CA PHE A 92 -10.75 -17.16 -0.83
C PHE A 92 -10.06 -18.18 -1.73
N LYS A 93 -10.14 -19.45 -1.32
CA LYS A 93 -9.61 -20.60 -2.06
C LYS A 93 -10.15 -20.62 -3.50
N SER A 94 -9.26 -20.86 -4.46
CA SER A 94 -9.67 -21.08 -5.85
C SER A 94 -10.17 -22.52 -6.05
N PRO A 95 -11.22 -22.75 -6.88
CA PRO A 95 -11.70 -24.09 -7.22
C PRO A 95 -10.62 -24.98 -7.87
N SER A 96 -9.75 -24.38 -8.68
CA SER A 96 -8.55 -25.00 -9.25
C SER A 96 -7.44 -23.94 -9.39
N PRO A 97 -6.17 -24.36 -9.57
CA PRO A 97 -5.05 -23.44 -9.82
C PRO A 97 -5.22 -22.53 -11.04
N ASP A 98 -6.04 -22.94 -12.02
CA ASP A 98 -6.28 -22.18 -13.26
C ASP A 98 -7.34 -21.08 -13.10
N VAL A 99 -8.11 -21.12 -12.02
CA VAL A 99 -9.13 -20.11 -11.71
C VAL A 99 -8.48 -19.00 -10.88
N VAL A 100 -8.08 -17.94 -11.59
CA VAL A 100 -7.37 -16.78 -11.01
C VAL A 100 -8.36 -15.68 -10.62
N THR A 101 -8.29 -15.23 -9.38
CA THR A 101 -8.95 -14.00 -8.92
C THR A 101 -8.08 -12.79 -9.25
N ARG A 102 -8.68 -11.72 -9.78
CA ARG A 102 -7.95 -10.58 -10.36
C ARG A 102 -8.40 -9.25 -9.77
N GLN A 103 -7.45 -8.37 -9.55
CA GLN A 103 -7.72 -6.98 -9.21
C GLN A 103 -6.81 -6.06 -10.02
N LYS A 104 -7.44 -5.17 -10.78
CA LYS A 104 -6.78 -4.16 -11.59
C LYS A 104 -7.16 -2.78 -11.10
N LEU A 105 -6.15 -1.96 -10.85
CA LEU A 105 -6.30 -0.55 -10.51
C LEU A 105 -5.59 0.29 -11.56
N GLU A 106 -6.31 1.20 -12.21
CA GLU A 106 -5.73 2.19 -13.12
C GLU A 106 -5.97 3.59 -12.57
N VAL A 107 -4.92 4.40 -12.47
CA VAL A 107 -4.98 5.71 -11.84
C VAL A 107 -4.32 6.75 -12.72
N ASP A 108 -5.02 7.84 -13.00
CA ASP A 108 -4.43 9.08 -13.54
C ASP A 108 -4.41 10.16 -12.46
N ILE A 109 -3.22 10.71 -12.18
CA ILE A 109 -3.00 11.76 -11.17
C ILE A 109 -2.55 13.02 -11.90
N GLY A 110 -3.41 14.04 -11.88
CA GLY A 110 -3.22 15.32 -12.56
C GLY A 110 -2.16 16.21 -11.91
N GLU A 111 -1.91 17.36 -12.53
CA GLU A 111 -0.93 18.33 -12.05
C GLU A 111 -1.22 18.77 -10.61
N GLU A 112 -0.16 18.79 -9.79
CA GLU A 112 -0.21 19.21 -8.38
C GLU A 112 -1.20 18.42 -7.49
N ALA A 113 -1.83 17.38 -8.05
CA ALA A 113 -2.79 16.54 -7.37
C ALA A 113 -2.08 15.50 -6.49
N GLY A 114 -2.79 14.99 -5.48
CA GLY A 114 -2.26 14.04 -4.52
C GLY A 114 -3.13 12.79 -4.40
N LEU A 115 -2.52 11.61 -4.46
CA LEU A 115 -3.15 10.34 -4.09
C LEU A 115 -2.41 9.73 -2.88
N CYS A 116 -3.18 9.36 -1.86
CA CYS A 116 -2.72 8.54 -0.74
C CYS A 116 -3.53 7.25 -0.72
N LEU A 117 -2.92 6.14 -1.12
CA LEU A 117 -3.52 4.81 -1.12
C LEU A 117 -2.81 3.97 -0.05
N LEU A 118 -3.43 3.91 1.13
CA LEU A 118 -2.96 3.18 2.30
C LEU A 118 -4.02 2.17 2.74
N PRO A 119 -4.21 1.06 2.00
CA PRO A 119 -5.16 0.02 2.34
C PRO A 119 -4.62 -0.89 3.46
N ASP A 120 -5.49 -1.69 4.07
CA ASP A 120 -5.13 -2.90 4.79
C ASP A 120 -4.46 -3.91 3.84
N PRO A 121 -3.67 -4.88 4.36
CA PRO A 121 -2.98 -5.82 3.50
C PRO A 121 -3.92 -6.84 2.87
N VAL A 122 -3.50 -7.39 1.73
CA VAL A 122 -4.18 -8.53 1.10
C VAL A 122 -3.94 -9.78 1.95
N GLN A 123 -5.01 -10.52 2.25
CA GLN A 123 -4.97 -11.77 3.00
C GLN A 123 -5.35 -12.95 2.10
N PRO A 124 -4.38 -13.53 1.38
CA PRO A 124 -4.62 -14.74 0.60
C PRO A 124 -4.80 -15.95 1.52
N PHE A 125 -5.91 -16.67 1.37
CA PHE A 125 -6.16 -17.90 2.12
C PHE A 125 -5.47 -19.11 1.48
N ASP A 126 -5.41 -20.20 2.24
CA ASP A 126 -4.97 -21.50 1.73
C ASP A 126 -5.67 -21.86 0.41
N GLY A 127 -4.87 -22.27 -0.58
CA GLY A 127 -5.34 -22.66 -1.91
C GLY A 127 -5.83 -21.52 -2.82
N SER A 128 -5.64 -20.24 -2.47
CA SER A 128 -6.00 -19.12 -3.34
C SER A 128 -5.00 -18.88 -4.49
N VAL A 129 -5.48 -18.33 -5.61
CA VAL A 129 -4.68 -17.87 -6.75
C VAL A 129 -5.08 -16.43 -7.07
N TYR A 130 -4.14 -15.50 -6.93
CA TYR A 130 -4.44 -14.06 -7.02
C TYR A 130 -3.44 -13.29 -7.87
N GLU A 131 -3.95 -12.39 -8.70
CA GLU A 131 -3.15 -11.43 -9.45
C GLU A 131 -3.66 -9.99 -9.25
N GLN A 132 -2.77 -9.12 -8.77
CA GLN A 132 -2.99 -7.69 -8.59
C GLN A 132 -2.12 -6.90 -9.56
N THR A 133 -2.72 -5.96 -10.27
CA THR A 133 -2.00 -5.01 -11.13
C THR A 133 -2.48 -3.60 -10.83
N GLN A 134 -1.56 -2.71 -10.45
CA GLN A 134 -1.83 -1.31 -10.17
C GLN A 134 -0.96 -0.45 -11.09
N ILE A 135 -1.59 0.41 -11.88
CA ILE A 135 -0.93 1.27 -12.87
C ILE A 135 -1.27 2.71 -12.54
N PHE A 136 -0.24 3.50 -12.24
CA PHE A 136 -0.36 4.91 -11.90
C PHE A 136 0.31 5.75 -12.98
N THR A 137 -0.45 6.59 -13.67
CA THR A 137 0.07 7.64 -14.54
C THR A 137 0.02 8.96 -13.78
N ALA A 138 1.17 9.55 -13.49
CA ALA A 138 1.29 10.77 -12.70
C ALA A 138 1.86 11.92 -13.54
N ALA A 139 1.24 13.09 -13.48
CA ALA A 139 1.83 14.33 -13.99
C ALA A 139 3.18 14.62 -13.30
N PRO A 140 4.12 15.33 -13.93
CA PRO A 140 5.42 15.65 -13.32
C PRO A 140 5.31 16.26 -11.92
N THR A 141 4.30 17.09 -11.66
CA THR A 141 4.05 17.74 -10.36
C THR A 141 3.11 16.97 -9.43
N ALA A 142 2.55 15.85 -9.85
CA ALA A 142 1.63 15.03 -9.06
C ALA A 142 2.33 14.34 -7.88
N SER A 143 1.57 13.90 -6.87
CA SER A 143 2.12 13.17 -5.73
C SER A 143 1.37 11.87 -5.43
N LEU A 144 2.11 10.84 -5.04
CA LEU A 144 1.60 9.50 -4.78
C LEU A 144 2.25 8.92 -3.52
N CYS A 145 1.43 8.52 -2.56
CA CYS A 145 1.76 7.60 -1.48
C CYS A 145 1.00 6.29 -1.73
N LEU A 146 1.71 5.18 -1.90
CA LEU A 146 1.13 3.87 -2.15
C LEU A 146 1.74 2.86 -1.18
N LEU A 147 0.92 2.18 -0.40
CA LEU A 147 1.31 0.98 0.33
C LEU A 147 0.66 -0.25 -0.29
N ASP A 148 1.48 -1.18 -0.78
CA ASP A 148 1.04 -2.49 -1.26
C ASP A 148 1.71 -3.59 -0.42
N TRP A 149 0.91 -4.48 0.15
CA TRP A 149 1.37 -5.44 1.15
C TRP A 149 0.46 -6.65 1.26
N VAL A 150 1.08 -7.79 1.58
CA VAL A 150 0.46 -9.11 1.58
C VAL A 150 0.84 -9.88 2.85
N THR A 151 -0.14 -10.57 3.43
CA THR A 151 0.04 -11.39 4.63
C THR A 151 0.26 -12.87 4.29
N GLN A 152 0.76 -13.63 5.26
CA GLN A 152 0.94 -15.08 5.15
C GLN A 152 -0.37 -15.90 5.18
N GLY A 153 -1.53 -15.25 5.22
CA GLY A 153 -2.85 -15.88 5.33
C GLY A 153 -3.42 -15.81 6.75
N ARG A 154 -4.24 -16.80 7.13
CA ARG A 154 -4.92 -16.85 8.44
C ARG A 154 -4.11 -17.66 9.45
N THR A 155 -3.23 -16.98 10.17
CA THR A 155 -2.40 -17.60 11.23
C THR A 155 -3.23 -18.32 12.29
N ALA A 156 -4.39 -17.76 12.67
CA ALA A 156 -5.34 -18.38 13.60
C ALA A 156 -5.93 -19.73 13.11
N ARG A 157 -5.81 -20.04 11.81
CA ARG A 157 -6.19 -21.32 11.21
C ARG A 157 -4.99 -22.19 10.84
N GLY A 158 -3.78 -21.84 11.28
CA GLY A 158 -2.56 -22.57 10.97
C GLY A 158 -2.00 -22.31 9.57
N GLU A 159 -2.51 -21.32 8.84
CA GLU A 159 -1.97 -20.96 7.53
C GLU A 159 -0.66 -20.18 7.67
N GLY A 160 0.26 -20.40 6.72
CA GLY A 160 1.52 -19.71 6.62
C GLY A 160 2.10 -19.83 5.22
N TRP A 161 1.82 -18.82 4.38
CA TRP A 161 2.19 -18.80 2.97
C TRP A 161 1.65 -20.02 2.20
N SER A 162 0.42 -20.44 2.53
CA SER A 162 -0.21 -21.68 2.05
C SER A 162 -1.05 -21.51 0.78
N PHE A 163 -1.19 -20.30 0.25
CA PHE A 163 -1.85 -20.06 -1.03
C PHE A 163 -1.08 -20.72 -2.19
N VAL A 164 -1.74 -20.89 -3.34
CA VAL A 164 -1.07 -21.44 -4.54
C VAL A 164 -0.13 -20.41 -5.12
N LYS A 165 -0.65 -19.21 -5.41
CA LYS A 165 0.13 -18.13 -6.01
C LYS A 165 -0.48 -16.76 -5.71
N TRP A 166 0.38 -15.80 -5.40
CA TRP A 166 0.06 -14.39 -5.31
C TRP A 166 1.06 -13.62 -6.19
N SER A 167 0.55 -12.78 -7.10
CA SER A 167 1.38 -11.92 -7.93
C SER A 167 0.90 -10.48 -7.83
N GLY A 168 1.72 -9.61 -7.26
CA GLY A 168 1.51 -8.17 -7.20
C GLY A 168 2.39 -7.44 -8.21
N ARG A 169 1.81 -6.45 -8.90
CA ARG A 169 2.52 -5.57 -9.82
C ARG A 169 2.11 -4.12 -9.62
N ASN A 170 3.09 -3.26 -9.34
CA ASN A 170 2.92 -1.82 -9.27
C ASN A 170 3.73 -1.14 -10.37
N GLU A 171 3.08 -0.35 -11.22
CA GLU A 171 3.73 0.43 -12.26
C GLU A 171 3.49 1.92 -12.08
N ILE A 172 4.56 2.70 -11.94
CA ILE A 172 4.50 4.15 -11.84
C ILE A 172 5.03 4.75 -13.13
N TRP A 173 4.18 5.47 -13.84
CA TRP A 173 4.46 6.15 -15.09
C TRP A 173 4.43 7.67 -14.87
N SER A 174 5.35 8.38 -15.50
CA SER A 174 5.22 9.83 -15.69
C SER A 174 4.43 10.08 -16.97
N SER A 175 3.37 10.86 -16.90
CA SER A 175 2.85 11.50 -18.11
C SER A 175 3.85 12.55 -18.59
N SER A 176 3.70 12.93 -19.85
CA SER A 176 4.49 14.00 -20.44
C SER A 176 3.69 15.29 -20.50
N GLU A 177 4.38 16.41 -20.40
CA GLU A 177 3.81 17.76 -20.50
C GLU A 177 3.40 18.09 -21.95
N THR A 178 4.01 17.44 -22.93
CA THR A 178 3.76 17.70 -24.35
C THR A 178 2.69 16.75 -24.91
N PRO A 179 1.57 17.27 -25.47
CA PRO A 179 0.58 16.44 -26.14
C PRO A 179 1.20 15.53 -27.20
N GLY A 180 0.83 14.24 -27.20
CA GLY A 180 1.31 13.25 -28.19
C GLY A 180 2.63 12.55 -27.87
N SER A 181 3.34 12.95 -26.81
CA SER A 181 4.57 12.26 -26.39
C SER A 181 4.28 11.05 -25.48
N LYS A 182 5.14 10.02 -25.55
CA LYS A 182 4.93 8.75 -24.85
C LYS A 182 5.13 8.90 -23.34
N LYS A 183 4.24 8.27 -22.55
CA LYS A 183 4.42 8.10 -21.10
C LYS A 183 5.75 7.37 -20.81
N ARG A 184 6.42 7.73 -19.72
CA ARG A 184 7.70 7.11 -19.30
C ARG A 184 7.53 6.26 -18.06
N LEU A 185 7.94 4.99 -18.10
CA LEU A 185 7.97 4.11 -16.92
C LEU A 185 9.08 4.55 -15.96
N LEU A 186 8.69 4.91 -14.74
CA LEU A 186 9.59 5.29 -13.65
C LEU A 186 9.97 4.07 -12.82
N VAL A 187 8.98 3.31 -12.36
CA VAL A 187 9.17 2.15 -11.48
C VAL A 187 8.21 1.04 -11.93
N ARG A 188 8.71 -0.19 -11.96
CA ARG A 188 7.91 -1.42 -11.96
C ARG A 188 8.38 -2.27 -10.80
N ASP A 189 7.51 -2.45 -9.82
CA ASP A 189 7.69 -3.44 -8.77
C ASP A 189 6.85 -4.67 -9.11
N THR A 190 7.44 -5.85 -9.03
CA THR A 190 6.74 -7.12 -9.28
C THR A 190 7.18 -8.12 -8.24
N VAL A 191 6.22 -8.65 -7.50
CA VAL A 191 6.43 -9.60 -6.42
C VAL A 191 5.60 -10.82 -6.73
N ILE A 192 6.27 -11.97 -6.85
CA ILE A 192 5.66 -13.25 -7.16
C ILE A 192 5.95 -14.18 -6.00
N LEU A 193 4.90 -14.58 -5.30
CA LEU A 193 4.94 -15.55 -4.22
C LEU A 193 4.22 -16.79 -4.72
N ASP A 194 4.96 -17.87 -4.94
CA ASP A 194 4.43 -19.09 -5.54
C ASP A 194 4.89 -20.28 -4.71
N ARG A 195 3.95 -21.12 -4.27
CA ARG A 195 4.29 -22.31 -3.47
C ARG A 195 5.12 -23.33 -4.25
N ASN A 196 4.99 -23.35 -5.58
CA ASN A 196 5.70 -24.28 -6.45
C ASN A 196 7.13 -23.79 -6.79
N SER A 197 7.55 -22.63 -6.27
CA SER A 197 8.91 -22.10 -6.44
C SER A 197 10.01 -22.95 -5.77
N GLN A 198 9.63 -23.97 -4.99
CA GLN A 198 10.56 -24.90 -4.34
C GLN A 198 11.51 -25.57 -5.32
N GLY A 199 11.06 -25.86 -6.55
CA GLY A 199 11.93 -26.43 -7.60
C GLY A 199 13.04 -25.48 -8.06
N MET A 200 12.91 -24.16 -7.84
CA MET A 200 13.90 -23.16 -8.23
C MET A 200 14.81 -22.73 -7.07
N VAL A 201 14.26 -22.61 -5.86
CA VAL A 201 14.96 -22.02 -4.70
C VAL A 201 15.44 -23.09 -3.71
N GLY A 202 15.01 -24.34 -3.87
CA GLY A 202 15.36 -25.44 -2.95
C GLY A 202 14.72 -25.34 -1.56
N ARG A 203 13.80 -24.40 -1.36
CA ARG A 203 13.07 -24.14 -0.12
C ARG A 203 11.60 -23.88 -0.43
N SER A 204 10.71 -24.27 0.47
CA SER A 204 9.31 -23.84 0.40
C SER A 204 9.20 -22.32 0.54
N LEU A 205 8.09 -21.75 0.05
CA LEU A 205 7.81 -20.32 0.20
C LEU A 205 7.89 -19.91 1.68
N ARG A 206 7.28 -20.68 2.59
CA ARG A 206 7.31 -20.41 4.03
C ARG A 206 8.72 -20.32 4.60
N GLU A 207 9.61 -21.23 4.21
CA GLU A 207 11.01 -21.21 4.65
C GLU A 207 11.78 -20.00 4.09
N SER A 208 11.53 -19.63 2.84
CA SER A 208 12.17 -18.46 2.22
C SER A 208 11.77 -17.13 2.87
N MET A 209 10.62 -17.06 3.53
CA MET A 209 10.16 -15.86 4.21
C MET A 209 10.82 -15.66 5.59
N HIS A 210 11.62 -16.63 6.07
CA HIS A 210 12.42 -16.50 7.30
C HIS A 210 11.62 -16.03 8.53
N GLY A 211 10.38 -16.52 8.68
CA GLY A 211 9.50 -16.17 9.81
C GLY A 211 8.72 -14.87 9.62
N ASN A 212 8.91 -14.13 8.53
CA ASN A 212 8.06 -12.99 8.20
C ASN A 212 6.66 -13.48 7.84
N GLY A 213 5.66 -12.90 8.50
CA GLY A 213 4.24 -13.11 8.24
C GLY A 213 3.59 -12.03 7.37
N LEU A 214 4.36 -11.01 7.01
CA LEU A 214 3.96 -9.86 6.21
C LEU A 214 5.10 -9.45 5.29
N PHE A 215 4.77 -9.05 4.07
CA PHE A 215 5.68 -8.39 3.14
C PHE A 215 5.00 -7.16 2.54
N GLY A 216 5.69 -6.03 2.48
CA GLY A 216 5.15 -4.77 1.98
C GLY A 216 6.13 -3.93 1.20
N THR A 217 5.57 -3.12 0.30
CA THR A 217 6.26 -2.11 -0.50
C THR A 217 5.51 -0.79 -0.36
N LEU A 218 6.17 0.23 0.21
CA LEU A 218 5.72 1.61 0.18
C LEU A 218 6.42 2.32 -0.98
N ILE A 219 5.64 2.99 -1.84
CA ILE A 219 6.14 3.80 -2.95
C ILE A 219 5.69 5.25 -2.73
N LEU A 220 6.67 6.14 -2.65
CA LEU A 220 6.50 7.57 -2.44
C LEU A 220 7.01 8.34 -3.66
N ARG A 221 6.21 9.26 -4.19
CA ARG A 221 6.59 10.06 -5.37
C ARG A 221 6.01 11.46 -5.30
N GLY A 222 6.77 12.42 -5.81
CA GLY A 222 6.31 13.79 -6.06
C GLY A 222 6.55 14.76 -4.90
N PRO A 223 6.30 16.07 -5.12
CA PRO A 223 6.65 17.12 -4.16
C PRO A 223 6.00 16.96 -2.79
N GLN A 224 4.73 16.54 -2.74
CA GLN A 224 4.03 16.33 -1.47
C GLN A 224 4.61 15.16 -0.68
N MET A 225 5.38 14.25 -1.29
CA MET A 225 5.98 13.08 -0.61
C MET A 225 7.47 13.21 -0.36
N GLN A 226 8.07 14.36 -0.69
CA GLN A 226 9.51 14.53 -0.61
C GLN A 226 10.03 14.43 0.83
N SER A 227 9.38 15.12 1.76
CA SER A 227 9.76 15.12 3.19
C SER A 227 9.77 13.72 3.77
N ILE A 228 8.66 12.99 3.62
CA ILE A 228 8.52 11.63 4.12
C ILE A 228 9.45 10.64 3.41
N GLY A 229 9.69 10.80 2.11
CA GLY A 229 10.66 10.00 1.37
C GLY A 229 12.09 10.21 1.87
N ASN A 230 12.48 11.44 2.17
CA ASN A 230 13.78 11.74 2.76
C ASN A 230 13.89 11.17 4.18
N PHE A 231 12.85 11.31 5.00
CA PHE A 231 12.81 10.74 6.34
C PHE A 231 13.10 9.23 6.35
N PHE A 232 12.46 8.44 5.46
CA PHE A 232 12.77 7.00 5.35
C PHE A 232 14.21 6.73 4.92
N LEU A 233 14.78 7.52 4.01
CA LEU A 233 16.16 7.36 3.56
C LEU A 233 17.15 7.70 4.67
N ASP A 234 16.89 8.76 5.44
CA ASP A 234 17.73 9.21 6.55
C ASP A 234 17.68 8.20 7.70
N GLU A 235 16.49 7.71 8.06
CA GLU A 235 16.32 6.64 9.06
C GLU A 235 16.99 5.32 8.63
N PHE A 236 16.96 5.00 7.33
CA PHE A 236 17.63 3.82 6.81
C PHE A 236 19.16 3.97 6.85
N ALA A 237 19.67 5.15 6.48
CA ALA A 237 21.10 5.46 6.53
C ALA A 237 21.66 5.47 7.97
N ALA A 238 20.82 5.78 8.95
CA ALA A 238 21.16 5.77 10.37
C ALA A 238 21.15 4.37 11.00
N LEU A 239 20.72 3.32 10.29
CA LEU A 239 20.71 1.97 10.85
C LEU A 239 22.14 1.46 11.12
N PRO A 240 22.35 0.71 12.21
CA PRO A 240 23.64 0.07 12.48
C PRO A 240 24.03 -0.84 11.31
N ARG A 241 25.26 -0.67 10.80
CA ARG A 241 25.79 -1.54 9.74
C ARG A 241 26.04 -2.95 10.30
N LEU A 242 25.90 -3.95 9.43
CA LEU A 242 26.20 -5.35 9.76
C LEU A 242 27.57 -5.47 10.44
N GLY A 243 27.60 -6.03 11.65
CA GLY A 243 28.82 -6.22 12.45
C GLY A 243 29.05 -5.19 13.56
N ALA A 244 28.23 -4.13 13.66
CA ALA A 244 28.24 -3.21 14.78
C ALA A 244 27.61 -3.85 16.04
N ARG A 245 28.33 -4.78 16.66
CA ARG A 245 27.94 -5.30 17.99
C ARG A 245 28.21 -4.23 19.03
N ASP A 246 27.18 -3.87 19.77
CA ASP A 246 27.31 -3.00 20.93
C ASP A 246 27.78 -3.82 22.14
N PHE A 247 29.05 -3.64 22.53
CA PHE A 247 29.68 -4.31 23.67
C PHE A 247 29.58 -3.52 24.99
N ARG A 248 28.84 -2.40 25.02
CA ARG A 248 28.72 -1.54 26.21
C ARG A 248 27.82 -2.17 27.29
N SER A 249 28.10 -1.88 28.58
CA SER A 249 27.28 -2.33 29.72
C SER A 249 25.93 -1.61 29.79
N ALA A 250 25.00 -2.13 30.57
CA ALA A 250 23.67 -1.52 30.73
C ALA A 250 23.74 -0.14 31.41
N GLU A 251 24.68 0.09 32.34
CA GLU A 251 24.82 1.40 32.99
C GLU A 251 25.31 2.48 32.03
N VAL A 252 26.30 2.16 31.19
CA VAL A 252 26.85 3.10 30.18
C VAL A 252 25.79 3.49 29.13
N ARG A 253 24.90 2.56 28.77
CA ARG A 253 23.78 2.85 27.87
C ARG A 253 22.80 3.83 28.50
N ALA A 254 22.46 3.64 29.78
CA ALA A 254 21.49 4.48 30.48
C ALA A 254 22.00 5.93 30.66
N GLU A 255 23.29 6.12 30.95
CA GLU A 255 23.90 7.46 31.03
C GLU A 255 23.93 8.17 29.66
N GLU A 256 24.31 7.48 28.58
CA GLU A 256 24.31 8.09 27.25
C GLU A 256 22.89 8.39 26.75
N GLU A 257 21.93 7.50 27.01
CA GLU A 257 20.51 7.72 26.68
C GLU A 257 19.96 9.00 27.33
N SER A 258 20.43 9.37 28.53
CA SER A 258 20.03 10.61 29.19
C SER A 258 20.48 11.89 28.46
N ASN A 259 21.48 11.78 27.58
CA ASN A 259 22.03 12.89 26.79
C ASN A 259 21.51 12.95 25.35
N LEU A 260 20.66 11.99 24.95
CA LEU A 260 20.15 11.92 23.59
C LEU A 260 19.02 12.91 23.33
N SER A 261 18.97 13.42 22.10
CA SER A 261 17.82 14.18 21.63
C SER A 261 16.55 13.33 21.57
N GLU A 262 15.38 13.97 21.55
CA GLU A 262 14.10 13.29 21.41
C GLU A 262 14.04 12.40 20.14
N ALA A 263 14.65 12.86 19.05
CA ALA A 263 14.72 12.12 17.80
C ALA A 263 15.59 10.85 17.91
N GLU A 264 16.72 10.93 18.60
CA GLU A 264 17.60 9.78 18.83
C GLU A 264 16.96 8.76 19.78
N LEU A 265 16.30 9.22 20.84
CA LEU A 265 15.53 8.38 21.75
C LEU A 265 14.40 7.65 21.03
N TRP A 266 13.67 8.36 20.16
CA TRP A 266 12.62 7.74 19.34
C TRP A 266 13.20 6.67 18.41
N ARG A 267 14.35 6.95 17.77
CA ARG A 267 15.03 6.01 16.87
C ARG A 267 15.49 4.76 17.62
N LEU A 268 16.08 4.89 18.81
CA LEU A 268 16.48 3.75 19.64
C LEU A 268 15.29 2.86 19.98
N LYS A 269 14.19 3.46 20.48
CA LYS A 269 12.96 2.72 20.79
C LYS A 269 12.37 2.03 19.57
N ARG A 270 12.40 2.69 18.41
CA ARG A 270 11.99 2.10 17.12
C ARG A 270 12.85 0.89 16.78
N MET A 271 14.17 1.00 16.85
CA MET A 271 15.09 -0.10 16.51
C MET A 271 14.95 -1.30 17.46
N GLU A 272 14.72 -1.05 18.76
CA GLU A 272 14.42 -2.11 19.72
C GLU A 272 13.11 -2.84 19.35
N MET A 273 12.08 -2.09 18.97
CA MET A 273 10.82 -2.64 18.48
C MET A 273 11.02 -3.44 17.18
N GLU A 274 11.82 -2.94 16.24
CA GLU A 274 12.18 -3.64 15.00
C GLU A 274 12.86 -4.98 15.29
N MET A 275 13.84 -5.01 16.20
CA MET A 275 14.51 -6.24 16.62
C MET A 275 13.54 -7.22 17.28
N LYS A 276 12.73 -6.76 18.23
CA LYS A 276 11.76 -7.60 18.96
C LYS A 276 10.69 -8.19 18.04
N GLN A 277 10.23 -7.42 17.06
CA GLN A 277 9.18 -7.81 16.13
C GLN A 277 9.70 -8.42 14.83
N SER A 278 11.02 -8.61 14.71
CA SER A 278 11.69 -9.12 13.50
C SER A 278 11.31 -8.33 12.24
N ILE A 279 11.30 -7.00 12.35
CA ILE A 279 11.06 -6.11 11.22
C ILE A 279 12.37 -5.96 10.45
N LEU A 280 12.31 -6.24 9.16
CA LEU A 280 13.40 -6.01 8.22
C LEU A 280 12.92 -5.04 7.16
N TRP A 281 13.70 -4.01 6.87
CA TRP A 281 13.30 -3.04 5.88
C TRP A 281 14.49 -2.40 5.17
N SER A 282 14.22 -1.82 4.01
CA SER A 282 15.19 -1.08 3.20
C SER A 282 14.52 0.08 2.49
N ALA A 283 15.27 1.14 2.21
CA ALA A 283 14.80 2.29 1.45
C ALA A 283 15.78 2.67 0.34
N ALA A 284 15.25 3.01 -0.85
CA ALA A 284 16.06 3.42 -1.98
C ALA A 284 15.35 4.45 -2.86
N ARG A 285 16.14 5.32 -3.51
CA ARG A 285 15.63 6.28 -4.50
C ARG A 285 15.77 5.71 -5.91
N VAL A 286 14.68 5.70 -6.67
CA VAL A 286 14.63 5.17 -8.04
C VAL A 286 13.81 6.13 -8.91
N ARG A 287 14.47 6.80 -9.86
CA ARG A 287 13.82 7.64 -10.90
C ARG A 287 12.74 8.62 -10.36
N GLY A 288 13.03 9.30 -9.25
CA GLY A 288 12.10 10.27 -8.63
C GLY A 288 11.08 9.66 -7.67
N CYS A 289 11.12 8.34 -7.47
CA CYS A 289 10.39 7.63 -6.41
C CYS A 289 11.32 7.28 -5.26
N VAL A 290 10.80 7.21 -4.04
CA VAL A 290 11.39 6.49 -2.91
C VAL A 290 10.60 5.20 -2.73
N ILE A 291 11.32 4.07 -2.72
CA ILE A 291 10.75 2.74 -2.52
C ILE A 291 11.25 2.22 -1.19
N VAL A 292 10.32 1.82 -0.32
CA VAL A 292 10.62 1.18 0.95
C VAL A 292 10.06 -0.23 0.90
N LYS A 293 10.91 -1.24 1.07
CA LYS A 293 10.48 -2.63 1.20
C LYS A 293 10.64 -3.09 2.63
N PHE A 294 9.66 -3.78 3.17
CA PHE A 294 9.70 -4.28 4.53
C PHE A 294 9.03 -5.64 4.69
N GLY A 295 9.49 -6.40 5.68
CA GLY A 295 8.86 -7.60 6.20
C GLY A 295 8.73 -7.51 7.71
N ALA A 296 7.73 -8.20 8.26
CA ALA A 296 7.51 -8.26 9.70
C ALA A 296 6.99 -9.66 10.09
N SER A 297 7.24 -10.07 11.35
CA SER A 297 6.77 -11.35 11.88
C SER A 297 5.23 -11.48 11.90
N THR A 298 4.54 -10.36 12.13
CA THR A 298 3.08 -10.29 12.21
C THR A 298 2.55 -9.09 11.45
N VAL A 299 1.26 -9.13 11.09
CA VAL A 299 0.57 -8.00 10.47
C VAL A 299 0.59 -6.79 11.39
N GLU A 300 0.34 -7.01 12.68
CA GLU A 300 0.30 -5.95 13.69
C GLU A 300 1.67 -5.27 13.86
N ALA A 301 2.75 -6.05 13.91
CA ALA A 301 4.10 -5.50 13.93
C ALA A 301 4.38 -4.58 12.74
N GLY A 302 4.03 -5.03 11.53
CA GLY A 302 4.22 -4.23 10.33
C GLY A 302 3.35 -2.97 10.31
N ARG A 303 2.09 -3.07 10.77
CA ARG A 303 1.15 -1.96 10.91
C ARG A 303 1.69 -0.90 11.87
N LEU A 304 2.02 -1.29 13.10
CA LEU A 304 2.56 -0.38 14.11
C LEU A 304 3.85 0.29 13.66
N TRP A 305 4.72 -0.44 12.97
CA TRP A 305 5.95 0.10 12.45
C TRP A 305 5.73 1.14 11.36
N ILE A 306 5.00 0.79 10.29
CA ILE A 306 4.79 1.73 9.18
C ILE A 306 3.94 2.91 9.63
N GLY A 307 2.92 2.68 10.46
CA GLY A 307 2.11 3.73 11.09
C GLY A 307 2.92 4.67 11.95
N GLY A 308 3.82 4.12 12.78
CA GLY A 308 4.74 4.89 13.61
C GLY A 308 5.70 5.76 12.79
N MET A 309 6.25 5.22 11.72
CA MET A 309 7.12 5.97 10.78
C MET A 309 6.35 7.12 10.11
N LEU A 310 5.18 6.83 9.55
CA LEU A 310 4.35 7.83 8.84
C LEU A 310 3.83 8.91 9.80
N SER A 311 3.46 8.53 11.02
CA SER A 311 2.93 9.44 12.04
C SER A 311 4.04 10.31 12.65
N ARG A 312 5.25 9.77 12.85
CA ARG A 312 6.40 10.52 13.37
C ARG A 312 6.77 11.66 12.42
N GLU A 313 6.78 11.41 11.12
CA GLU A 313 7.07 12.45 10.14
C GLU A 313 5.86 13.38 9.91
N GLY A 314 4.63 12.83 9.95
CA GLY A 314 3.39 13.60 10.08
C GLY A 314 2.87 14.26 8.80
N ASN A 315 3.58 14.18 7.68
CA ASN A 315 3.21 14.85 6.44
C ASN A 315 1.94 14.27 5.81
N ILE A 316 1.70 12.96 5.93
CA ILE A 316 0.46 12.35 5.42
C ILE A 316 -0.76 12.94 6.14
N THR A 317 -0.72 13.03 7.47
CA THR A 317 -1.77 13.66 8.28
C THR A 317 -1.98 15.11 7.88
N ARG A 318 -0.90 15.87 7.68
CA ARG A 318 -0.97 17.28 7.30
C ARG A 318 -1.63 17.49 5.92
N ILE A 319 -1.35 16.61 4.96
CA ILE A 319 -1.79 16.77 3.57
C ILE A 319 -3.14 16.11 3.28
N PHE A 320 -3.37 14.91 3.81
CA PHE A 320 -4.55 14.07 3.54
C PHE A 320 -5.48 13.92 4.75
N GLY A 321 -5.07 14.36 5.93
CA GLY A 321 -5.83 14.22 7.17
C GLY A 321 -5.57 12.87 7.85
N GLU A 322 -5.97 12.79 9.12
CA GLU A 322 -5.71 11.61 9.95
C GLU A 322 -6.37 10.32 9.45
N GLN A 323 -7.52 10.44 8.80
CA GLN A 323 -8.28 9.28 8.30
C GLN A 323 -7.53 8.55 7.19
N ALA A 324 -6.62 9.21 6.47
CA ALA A 324 -5.79 8.57 5.45
C ALA A 324 -4.81 7.54 6.05
N LEU A 325 -4.51 7.62 7.35
CA LEU A 325 -3.63 6.67 8.05
C LEU A 325 -4.39 5.53 8.74
N MET A 326 -5.72 5.46 8.65
CA MET A 326 -6.50 4.55 9.51
C MET A 326 -6.18 3.05 9.34
N CYS A 327 -5.74 2.60 8.16
CA CYS A 327 -5.34 1.21 7.93
C CYS A 327 -3.91 0.89 8.39
N VAL A 328 -3.16 1.91 8.82
CA VAL A 328 -1.79 1.79 9.32
C VAL A 328 -1.63 2.31 10.75
N LYS A 329 -2.68 2.87 11.34
CA LYS A 329 -2.73 3.23 12.77
C LYS A 329 -2.83 1.98 13.65
#